data_AF-A0A0B8NM92-F1
#
_entry.id   AF-A0A0B8NM92-F1
#
_cell.length_a   1.000
_cell.length_b   1.000
_cell.length_c   1.000
_cell.angle_alpha   90.00
_cell.angle_beta   90.00
_cell.angle_gamma   90.00
#
_symmetry.space_group_name_H-M   'P 1'
#
loop_
_entity.id
_entity.type
_entity.pdbx_description
1 polymer ?
#
loop_
_entity_poly.entity_id
_entity_poly.type
_entity_poly.pdbx_seq_one_letter_code
_entity_poly.pdbx_strand_id
1 'polypeptide(L)' 'MALIRGNRMRHDRREISLHPTDLSWSAEQDEVKVCFWLSSGNFATSIFREVIEEIPFEREYNQENKSA' A
#
# COMPACT_ATOMS: atom_id res chain seq x y z
N MET A 1 -5.00 19.08 -27.61
CA MET A 1 -4.27 19.30 -26.33
C MET A 1 -5.06 20.20 -25.36
N ALA A 2 -6.36 19.92 -25.12
CA ALA A 2 -7.22 20.75 -24.27
C ALA A 2 -7.36 20.25 -22.81
N LEU A 3 -7.05 18.98 -22.54
CA LEU A 3 -7.27 18.32 -21.25
C LEU A 3 -6.42 18.85 -20.08
N ILE A 4 -5.27 19.49 -20.37
CA ILE A 4 -4.33 19.95 -19.33
C ILE A 4 -4.66 21.38 -18.85
N ARG A 5 -5.40 22.19 -19.63
CA ARG A 5 -5.60 23.61 -19.28
C ARG A 5 -6.78 23.87 -18.34
N GLY A 6 -7.73 22.93 -18.23
CA GLY A 6 -8.96 23.10 -17.45
C GLY A 6 -8.94 22.52 -16.03
N ASN A 7 -8.04 21.59 -15.72
CA ASN A 7 -8.07 20.83 -14.45
C ASN A 7 -7.22 21.44 -13.32
N ARG A 8 -6.50 22.55 -13.58
CA ARG A 8 -5.62 23.26 -12.62
C ARG A 8 -4.60 22.37 -11.88
N MET A 9 -4.37 21.16 -12.38
CA MET A 9 -3.38 20.25 -11.81
C MET A 9 -2.00 20.84 -12.05
N ARG A 10 -1.25 21.07 -10.97
CA ARG A 10 0.13 21.54 -11.07
C ARG A 10 1.05 20.33 -11.25
N HIS A 11 2.09 20.52 -12.04
CA HIS A 11 3.20 19.58 -12.04
C HIS A 11 3.91 19.70 -10.69
N ASP A 12 3.88 18.62 -9.92
CA ASP A 12 4.62 18.51 -8.67
C ASP A 12 5.72 17.45 -8.80
N ARG A 13 6.69 17.50 -7.90
CA ARG A 13 7.78 16.52 -7.83
C ARG A 13 7.53 15.56 -6.67
N ARG A 14 7.93 14.32 -6.87
CA ARG A 14 7.85 13.26 -5.86
C ARG A 14 9.11 12.44 -5.91
N GLU A 15 9.62 12.10 -4.73
CA GLU A 15 10.73 11.17 -4.59
C GLU A 15 10.38 9.82 -5.23
N ILE A 16 11.34 9.26 -5.97
CA ILE A 16 11.18 7.98 -6.67
C ILE A 16 11.50 6.78 -5.79
N SER A 17 12.36 6.97 -4.78
CA SER A 17 12.70 5.95 -3.79
C SER A 17 12.06 6.29 -2.45
N LEU A 18 11.69 5.24 -1.71
CA LEU A 18 11.11 5.36 -0.38
C LEU A 18 12.02 4.67 0.63
N HIS A 19 12.46 5.42 1.64
CA HIS A 19 13.32 4.92 2.71
C HIS A 19 12.59 5.09 4.05
N PRO A 20 12.08 4.01 4.66
CA PRO A 20 11.46 4.08 5.98
C PRO A 20 12.47 4.52 7.04
N THR A 21 12.01 5.31 8.02
CA THR A 21 12.83 5.72 9.17
C THR A 21 12.48 4.89 10.40
N ASP A 22 13.47 4.65 11.26
CA ASP A 22 13.35 3.84 12.49
C ASP A 22 12.70 2.47 12.27
N LEU A 23 13.09 1.80 11.18
CA LEU A 23 12.58 0.48 10.85
C LEU A 23 13.05 -0.54 11.90
N SER A 24 12.09 -1.19 12.53
CA SER A 24 12.29 -2.32 13.43
C SER A 24 11.27 -3.41 13.10
N TRP A 25 11.65 -4.66 13.34
CA TRP A 25 10.76 -5.80 13.11
C TRP A 25 11.03 -6.90 14.12
N SER A 26 10.01 -7.73 14.33
CA SER A 26 10.08 -8.96 15.12
C SER A 26 9.21 -10.02 14.48
N ALA A 27 9.63 -11.27 14.56
CA ALA A 27 8.83 -12.42 14.15
C ALA A 27 8.54 -13.31 15.36
N GLU A 28 7.30 -13.76 15.48
CA GLU A 28 6.86 -14.73 16.47
C GLU A 28 5.93 -15.73 15.77
N GLN A 29 6.37 -16.99 15.71
CA GLN A 29 5.67 -18.06 14.98
C GLN A 29 5.42 -17.64 13.51
N ASP A 30 4.14 -17.56 13.13
CA ASP A 30 3.69 -17.21 11.78
C ASP A 30 3.30 -15.71 11.65
N GLU A 31 3.60 -14.90 12.68
CA GLU A 31 3.33 -13.47 12.69
C GLU A 31 4.62 -12.65 12.57
N VAL A 32 4.60 -11.66 11.69
CA VAL A 32 5.67 -10.66 11.56
C VAL A 32 5.12 -9.28 11.89
N LYS A 33 5.71 -8.63 12.90
CA LYS A 33 5.43 -7.24 13.25
C LYS A 33 6.52 -6.35 12.67
N VAL A 34 6.11 -5.32 11.93
CA VAL A 34 7.03 -4.33 11.35
C VAL A 34 6.59 -2.94 11.79
N CYS A 35 7.52 -2.15 12.31
CA CYS A 35 7.31 -0.78 12.77
C CYS A 35 8.27 0.16 12.03
N PHE A 36 7.76 1.25 11.47
CA PHE A 36 8.54 2.25 10.74
C PHE A 36 7.76 3.56 10.61
N TRP A 37 8.47 4.63 10.27
CA TRP A 37 7.89 5.93 9.90
C TRP A 37 8.02 6.21 8.41
N LEU A 38 6.97 6.77 7.82
CA LEU A 38 6.96 7.31 6.47
C LEU A 38 6.52 8.78 6.50
N SER A 39 7.10 9.59 5.61
CA SER A 39 6.60 10.96 5.38
C SER A 39 5.22 10.92 4.72
N SER A 40 4.46 12.01 4.91
CA SER A 40 3.09 12.14 4.41
C SER A 40 2.99 11.84 2.91
N GLY A 41 1.93 11.15 2.50
CA GLY A 41 1.67 10.82 1.10
C GLY A 41 2.39 9.56 0.61
N ASN A 42 3.14 8.86 1.46
CA ASN A 42 3.68 7.52 1.21
C ASN A 42 2.82 6.44 1.85
N PHE A 43 2.91 5.22 1.32
CA PHE A 43 2.05 4.11 1.71
C PHE A 43 2.87 2.93 2.23
N ALA A 44 2.44 2.36 3.35
CA ALA A 44 3.03 1.15 3.93
C ALA A 44 3.01 -0.04 2.95
N THR A 45 1.99 -0.11 2.09
CA THR A 45 1.87 -1.15 1.06
C THR A 45 3.03 -1.14 0.07
N SER A 46 3.63 0.02 -0.22
CA SER A 46 4.84 0.09 -1.06
C SER A 46 6.04 -0.60 -0.44
N ILE A 47 6.13 -0.65 0.90
CA ILE A 47 7.17 -1.41 1.60
C ILE A 47 6.85 -2.90 1.57
N PHE A 48 5.62 -3.28 1.95
CA PHE A 48 5.24 -4.69 2.01
C PHE A 48 5.28 -5.39 0.67
N ARG A 49 4.94 -4.70 -0.42
CA ARG A 49 5.03 -5.25 -1.79
C ARG A 49 6.45 -5.68 -2.19
N GLU A 50 7.48 -5.08 -1.61
CA GLU A 50 8.87 -5.40 -1.90
C GLU A 50 9.45 -6.47 -0.96
N VAL A 51 8.77 -6.75 0.16
CA VAL A 51 9.28 -7.65 1.21
C VAL A 51 8.47 -8.94 1.32
N ILE A 52 7.20 -8.92 0.91
CA ILE A 52 6.27 -10.06 1.01
C ILE A 52 5.95 -10.58 -0.38
N GLU A 53 6.03 -11.89 -0.54
CA GLU A 53 5.44 -12.58 -1.68
C GLU A 53 3.93 -12.73 -1.45
N GLU A 54 3.14 -11.99 -2.22
CA GLU A 54 1.68 -12.11 -2.17
C GLU A 54 1.26 -13.46 -2.77
N ILE A 55 0.66 -14.32 -1.95
CA ILE A 55 0.05 -15.57 -2.40
C ILE A 55 -1.37 -15.24 -2.88
N PRO A 56 -1.69 -15.40 -4.17
CA PRO A 56 -3.02 -15.11 -4.69
C PRO A 56 -4.05 -16.00 -3.99
N PHE A 57 -5.13 -15.40 -3.50
CA PHE A 57 -6.26 -16.14 -2.95
C PHE A 57 -7.57 -15.65 -3.57
N GLU A 58 -8.49 -16.57 -3.83
CA GLU A 58 -9.82 -16.26 -4.33
C GLU A 58 -10.77 -16.08 -3.16
N ARG A 59 -11.47 -14.93 -3.11
CA ARG A 59 -12.49 -14.68 -2.08
C ARG A 59 -13.75 -15.45 -2.44
N GLU A 60 -14.09 -16.47 -1.66
CA GLU A 60 -15.37 -17.15 -1.76
C GLU A 60 -16.46 -16.30 -1.11
N TYR A 61 -17.44 -15.86 -1.91
CA TYR A 61 -18.65 -15.22 -1.40
C TYR A 61 -19.76 -16.26 -1.29
N ASN A 62 -20.09 -16.68 -0.06
CA ASN A 62 -21.23 -17.55 0.17
C ASN A 62 -22.53 -16.86 -0.28
N GLN A 63 -23.26 -17.49 -1.19
CA GLN A 63 -24.49 -16.94 -1.79
C GLN A 63 -25.73 -17.04 -0.87
N GLU A 64 -25.59 -17.45 0.38
CA GLU A 64 -26.72 -17.76 1.29
C GLU A 64 -27.56 -16.55 1.72
N ASN A 65 -27.10 -15.32 1.49
CA ASN A 65 -27.83 -14.10 1.87
C ASN A 65 -28.50 -13.38 0.67
N LYS A 66 -29.17 -14.12 -0.21
CA LYS A 66 -30.07 -13.56 -1.25
C LYS A 66 -31.53 -13.96 -1.03
N SER A 67 -32.05 -13.72 0.17
CA SER A 67 -33.49 -13.81 0.43
C SER A 67 -33.90 -12.75 1.45
N ALA A 68 -34.10 -11.51 0.96
CA ALA A 68 -34.88 -10.46 1.60
C ALA A 68 -35.47 -9.56 0.50
#